data_AF-A0A810N8E3-F1
#
_entry.id   AF-A0A810N8E3-F1
#
_cell.length_a   1.000
_cell.length_b   1.000
_cell.length_c   1.000
_cell.angle_alpha   90.00
_cell.angle_beta   90.00
_cell.angle_gamma   90.00
#
_symmetry.space_group_name_H-M   'P 1'
#
loop_
_entity.id
_entity.type
_entity.pdbx_description
1 polymer ?
#
loop_
_entity_poly.entity_id
_entity_poly.type
_entity_poly.pdbx_seq_one_letter_code
_entity_poly.pdbx_strand_id
1 'polypeptide(L)' 'MSARGILAGTVETAKLPALTAATDPSAKPGVLYGPSGPGNLGGPPAEQRMYAPLRSAEEAARVWRVSEQLTRTAFVTA' A
#
# COMPACT_ATOMS: atom_id res chain seq x y z
N MET A 1 6.22 -10.74 -20.41
CA MET A 1 7.33 -9.83 -20.06
C MET A 1 7.66 -9.84 -18.58
N SER A 2 6.68 -9.74 -17.67
CA SER A 2 6.92 -9.77 -16.21
C SER A 2 7.52 -11.08 -15.67
N ALA A 3 7.16 -12.23 -16.25
CA ALA A 3 7.77 -13.53 -15.90
C ALA A 3 9.30 -13.59 -16.15
N ARG A 4 9.82 -12.68 -16.99
CA ARG A 4 11.26 -12.56 -17.30
C ARG A 4 11.94 -11.44 -16.50
N GLY A 5 11.21 -10.67 -15.68
CA GLY A 5 11.74 -9.57 -14.87
C GLY A 5 12.20 -8.32 -15.65
N ILE A 6 11.86 -8.21 -16.93
CA ILE A 6 12.44 -7.19 -17.84
C ILE A 6 11.79 -5.81 -17.68
N LEU A 7 10.48 -5.75 -17.43
CA LEU A 7 9.72 -4.49 -17.38
C LEU A 7 9.06 -4.22 -16.02
N ALA A 8 8.75 -5.28 -15.28
CA ALA A 8 8.09 -5.23 -13.98
C ALA A 8 8.57 -6.43 -13.14
N GLY A 9 8.33 -6.38 -11.83
CA GLY A 9 8.61 -7.48 -10.92
C GLY A 9 7.92 -8.80 -11.31
N THR A 10 8.40 -9.90 -10.74
CA THR A 10 7.77 -11.22 -10.84
C THR A 10 6.74 -11.39 -9.72
N VAL A 11 5.95 -12.46 -9.77
CA VAL A 11 5.05 -12.84 -8.65
C VAL A 11 5.83 -12.96 -7.34
N GLU A 12 7.03 -13.54 -7.38
CA GLU A 12 7.88 -13.71 -6.20
C GLU A 12 8.32 -12.38 -5.59
N THR A 13 8.57 -11.35 -6.40
CA THR A 13 8.98 -10.03 -5.90
C THR A 13 7.80 -9.13 -5.58
N ALA A 14 6.64 -9.32 -6.24
CA ALA A 14 5.45 -8.48 -6.07
C ALA A 14 4.86 -8.53 -4.64
N LYS A 15 5.07 -9.64 -3.93
CA LYS A 15 4.62 -9.82 -2.53
C LYS A 15 5.49 -9.09 -1.50
N LEU A 16 6.74 -8.79 -1.85
CA LEU A 16 7.74 -8.32 -0.87
C LEU A 16 7.36 -6.99 -0.20
N PRO A 17 6.80 -5.97 -0.89
CA PRO A 17 6.40 -4.73 -0.21
C PRO A 17 5.34 -4.93 0.87
N ALA A 18 4.35 -5.80 0.63
CA ALA A 18 3.34 -6.13 1.63
C ALA A 18 3.93 -6.92 2.81
N LEU A 19 4.85 -7.86 2.52
CA LEU A 19 5.56 -8.61 3.56
C LEU A 19 6.40 -7.67 4.45
N THR A 20 7.16 -6.75 3.86
CA THR A 20 7.92 -5.73 4.58
C THR A 20 7.01 -4.86 5.45
N ALA A 21 5.92 -4.32 4.90
CA ALA A 21 4.99 -3.49 5.66
C ALA A 21 4.36 -4.23 6.87
N ALA A 22 4.14 -5.55 6.74
CA ALA A 22 3.50 -6.35 7.77
C ALA A 22 4.47 -6.89 8.84
N THR A 23 5.77 -7.03 8.53
CA THR A 23 6.69 -7.83 9.36
C THR A 23 8.01 -7.15 9.71
N ASP A 24 8.43 -6.11 9.00
CA ASP A 24 9.68 -5.42 9.31
C ASP A 24 9.52 -4.66 10.64
N PRO A 25 10.37 -4.91 11.65
CA PRO A 25 10.31 -4.21 12.93
C PRO A 25 10.49 -2.68 12.82
N SER A 26 11.09 -2.20 11.72
CA SER A 26 11.26 -0.79 11.43
C SER A 26 10.11 -0.19 10.62
N ALA A 27 9.12 -0.99 10.23
CA ALA A 27 7.96 -0.51 9.49
C ALA A 27 7.13 0.48 10.34
N LYS A 28 6.63 1.53 9.69
CA LYS A 28 5.92 2.63 10.36
C LYS A 28 4.44 2.62 10.00
N PRO A 29 3.54 2.91 10.95
CA PRO A 29 2.13 3.07 10.66
C PRO A 29 1.91 4.26 9.71
N GLY A 30 0.92 4.14 8.82
CA GLY A 30 0.55 5.19 7.87
C GLY A 30 1.54 5.41 6.72
N VAL A 31 2.49 4.50 6.50
CA VAL A 31 3.43 4.56 5.37
C VAL A 31 2.97 3.65 4.24
N LEU A 32 3.16 4.10 2.99
CA LEU A 32 2.98 3.29 1.80
C LEU A 32 4.30 2.59 1.47
N TYR A 33 4.30 1.27 1.39
CA TYR A 33 5.45 0.49 0.92
C TYR A 33 5.21 -0.03 -0.49
N GLY A 34 6.23 0.08 -1.34
CA GLY A 34 6.17 -0.38 -2.72
C GLY A 34 7.56 -0.63 -3.30
N PRO A 35 7.63 -1.11 -4.54
CA PRO A 35 8.92 -1.39 -5.19
C PRO A 35 9.66 -0.09 -5.53
N SER A 36 10.99 -0.05 -5.33
CA SER A 36 11.78 1.17 -5.41
C SER A 36 12.25 1.57 -6.83
N GLY A 37 11.95 0.76 -7.83
CA GLY A 37 12.40 0.96 -9.22
C GLY A 37 11.52 1.94 -10.00
N PRO A 38 11.87 2.17 -11.29
CA PRO A 38 11.19 3.15 -12.13
C PRO A 38 9.68 2.94 -12.17
N GLY A 39 8.92 4.03 -11.94
CA GLY A 39 7.46 4.02 -11.96
C GLY A 39 6.81 3.14 -10.89
N ASN A 40 7.55 2.73 -9.85
CA ASN A 40 7.08 1.78 -8.84
C ASN A 40 6.69 0.42 -9.44
N LEU A 41 7.42 -0.06 -10.46
CA LEU A 41 7.09 -1.30 -11.20
C LEU A 41 7.95 -2.52 -10.83
N GLY A 42 9.09 -2.33 -10.16
CA GLY A 42 10.01 -3.41 -9.80
C GLY A 42 11.12 -2.94 -8.86
N GLY A 43 12.02 -3.84 -8.43
CA GLY A 43 13.04 -3.54 -7.42
C GLY A 43 12.63 -3.93 -6.00
N PRO A 44 13.51 -3.74 -5.01
CA PRO A 44 13.26 -4.11 -3.62
C PRO A 44 12.14 -3.26 -2.98
N PRO A 45 11.52 -3.76 -1.89
CA PRO A 45 10.62 -2.96 -1.07
C PRO A 45 11.28 -1.68 -0.55
N ALA A 46 10.56 -0.58 -0.61
CA ALA A 46 10.96 0.69 -0.02
C ALA A 46 9.74 1.49 0.45
N GLU A 47 9.97 2.43 1.36
CA GLU A 47 8.99 3.47 1.67
C GLU A 47 8.72 4.30 0.40
N GLN A 48 7.45 4.58 0.15
CA GLN A 48 6.99 5.40 -0.95
C GLN A 48 6.18 6.58 -0.45
N ARG A 49 6.29 7.68 -1.19
CA ARG A 49 5.44 8.84 -0.95
C ARG A 49 4.00 8.50 -1.34
N MET A 50 3.07 8.62 -0.40
CA MET A 50 1.63 8.50 -0.69
C MET A 50 1.23 9.43 -1.83
N TYR A 51 0.38 8.98 -2.75
CA TYR A 51 -0.17 9.83 -3.81
C TYR A 51 -0.98 10.99 -3.22
N ALA A 52 -0.97 12.16 -3.87
CA ALA A 52 -1.63 13.35 -3.32
C ALA A 52 -3.10 13.13 -2.90
N PRO A 53 -3.94 12.39 -3.64
CA PRO A 53 -5.33 12.11 -3.22
C PRO A 53 -5.44 11.32 -1.92
N LEU A 54 -4.43 10.51 -1.58
CA LEU A 54 -4.43 9.65 -0.38
C LEU A 54 -4.00 10.39 0.89
N ARG A 55 -3.69 11.69 0.81
CA ARG A 55 -3.17 12.47 1.96
C ARG A 55 -4.22 13.29 2.68
N SER A 56 -5.45 13.38 2.16
CA SER A 56 -6.52 14.16 2.80
C SER A 56 -7.20 13.35 3.92
N ALA A 57 -7.06 13.81 5.16
CA ALA A 57 -7.73 13.20 6.31
C ALA A 57 -9.26 13.39 6.27
N GLU A 58 -9.72 14.54 5.76
CA GLU A 58 -11.14 14.80 5.53
C GLU A 58 -11.73 13.76 4.58
N GLU A 59 -11.02 13.51 3.49
CA GLU A 59 -11.50 12.60 2.45
C GLU A 59 -11.40 11.13 2.87
N ALA A 60 -10.38 10.77 3.65
CA ALA A 60 -10.31 9.48 4.32
C ALA A 60 -11.52 9.25 5.26
N ALA A 61 -11.87 10.25 6.08
CA ALA A 61 -13.03 10.16 6.97
C ALA A 61 -14.36 10.05 6.20
N ARG A 62 -14.50 10.77 5.07
CA ARG A 62 -15.67 10.68 4.20
C ARG A 62 -15.81 9.28 3.58
N VAL A 63 -14.72 8.74 3.02
CA VAL A 63 -14.71 7.40 2.41
C VAL A 63 -14.99 6.32 3.46
N TRP A 64 -14.46 6.45 4.67
CA TRP A 64 -14.73 5.51 5.75
C TRP A 64 -16.22 5.45 6.08
N ARG A 65 -16.86 6.61 6.33
CA ARG A 65 -18.28 6.70 6.67
C ARG A 65 -19.18 6.10 5.57
N VAL A 66 -18.87 6.38 4.31
CA VAL A 66 -19.61 5.80 3.18
C VAL A 66 -19.40 4.29 3.12
N SER A 67 -18.19 3.81 3.38
CA SER A 67 -17.89 2.38 3.41
C SER A 67 -18.71 1.65 4.48
N GLU A 68 -18.78 2.20 5.71
CA GLU A 68 -19.60 1.66 6.80
C GLU A 68 -21.09 1.59 6.45
N GLN A 69 -21.62 2.64 5.80
CA GLN A 69 -23.00 2.66 5.32
C GLN A 69 -23.27 1.58 4.26
N LEU A 70 -22.36 1.42 3.30
CA LEU A 70 -22.50 0.46 2.20
C LEU A 70 -22.35 -0.99 2.68
N THR A 71 -21.43 -1.26 3.61
CA THR A 71 -21.22 -2.61 4.14
C THR A 71 -22.16 -2.95 5.29
N ARG A 72 -22.89 -1.96 5.85
CA ARG A 72 -23.71 -2.06 7.06
C ARG A 72 -22.92 -2.58 8.26
N THR A 73 -21.64 -2.20 8.33
CA THR A 73 -20.74 -2.53 9.43
C THR A 73 -20.17 -1.24 10.00
N ALA A 74 -19.88 -1.20 11.30
CA ALA A 74 -19.18 -0.08 11.92
C ALA A 74 -17.83 -0.54 12.47
N PHE A 75 -16.85 0.37 12.46
CA PHE A 75 -15.62 0.15 13.19
C PHE A 75 -15.89 0.12 14.68
N VAL A 76 -15.51 -0.96 15.35
CA VAL A 76 -15.58 -1.05 16.80
C VAL A 76 -14.31 -0.39 17.35
N THR A 77 -14.43 0.83 17.86
CA THR A 77 -13.39 1.40 18.72
C THR A 77 -13.42 0.66 20.06
N ALA A 78 -12.29 0.04 20.42
CA ALA A 78 -12.07 -0.53 21.74
C ALA A 78 -11.95 0.56 22.81
#